data_AF-A0A924HJ34-F1
#
_entry.id   AF-A0A924HJ34-F1
#
_cell.length_a   1.000
_cell.length_b   1.000
_cell.length_c   1.000
_cell.angle_alpha   90.00
_cell.angle_beta   90.00
_cell.angle_gamma   90.00
#
_symmetry.space_group_name_H-M   'P 1'
#
loop_
_entity.id
_entity.type
_entity.pdbx_description
1 polymer ?
#
loop_
_entity_poly.entity_id
_entity_poly.type
_entity_poly.pdbx_seq_one_letter_code
_entity_poly.pdbx_strand_id
1 'polypeptide(L)'
;MNSAQNINNLLKKYTPDFYPVVDFSATSDKIIPLDFTAANTDLKPEIIGDATLFSQYIDKQLSSAKAKFGIGGYFEHRTVYARSEHFSSSEGEPRRLHLGVDIWGIALTPIYAFMNAKVHSFAFNNNFGDYGATIILSHELDGVTFYSLYGHLSLKNIEGLNPGKQIKKGEQFCDFGIAEENGFWPPHLHFQLMCDMEGLNGDYPGVAKFSEFDLWKSKIPDPNIILNWN
;
A
#
# COMPACT_ATOMS: atom_id res chain seq x y z
N MET A 1 3.84 -13.08 22.16
CA MET A 1 3.62 -12.03 21.14
C MET A 1 3.72 -12.68 19.77
N ASN A 2 2.84 -12.34 18.84
CA ASN A 2 2.93 -12.84 17.46
C ASN A 2 4.05 -12.11 16.69
N SER A 3 4.42 -12.62 15.51
CA SER A 3 5.51 -12.08 14.69
C SER A 3 5.32 -10.60 14.37
N ALA A 4 4.12 -10.20 13.96
CA ALA A 4 3.79 -8.81 13.67
C ALA A 4 3.99 -7.89 14.87
N GLN A 5 3.56 -8.31 16.06
CA GLN A 5 3.72 -7.52 17.29
C GLN A 5 5.19 -7.36 17.69
N ASN A 6 6.02 -8.37 17.45
CA ASN A 6 7.47 -8.28 17.70
C ASN A 6 8.12 -7.25 16.78
N ILE A 7 7.79 -7.27 15.48
CA ILE A 7 8.27 -6.27 14.51
C ILE A 7 7.73 -4.88 14.86
N ASN A 8 6.45 -4.74 15.21
CA ASN A 8 5.88 -3.46 15.64
C ASN A 8 6.65 -2.86 16.82
N ASN A 9 6.96 -3.68 17.84
CA ASN A 9 7.72 -3.23 19.01
C ASN A 9 9.17 -2.88 18.66
N LEU A 10 9.77 -3.56 17.68
CA LEU A 10 11.10 -3.23 17.17
C LEU A 10 11.07 -1.89 16.42
N LEU A 11 10.19 -1.73 15.44
CA LEU A 11 10.06 -0.52 14.61
C LEU A 11 9.83 0.73 15.45
N LYS A 12 9.00 0.65 16.50
CA LYS A 12 8.72 1.77 17.41
C LYS A 12 9.96 2.34 18.10
N LYS A 13 11.03 1.56 18.25
CA LYS A 13 12.31 2.04 18.82
C LYS A 13 13.07 2.95 17.86
N TYR A 14 12.79 2.87 16.57
CA TYR A 14 13.51 3.53 15.48
C TYR A 14 12.64 4.51 14.68
N THR A 15 11.38 4.73 15.08
CA THR A 15 10.45 5.66 14.37
C THR A 15 11.08 7.01 14.01
N PRO A 16 11.85 7.69 14.90
CA PRO A 16 12.47 8.98 14.56
C PRO A 16 13.55 8.90 13.46
N ASP A 17 14.10 7.71 13.19
CA ASP A 17 15.19 7.50 12.24
C ASP A 17 14.71 7.15 10.83
N PHE A 18 13.42 6.83 10.67
CA PHE A 18 12.84 6.49 9.37
C PHE A 18 12.70 7.72 8.48
N TYR A 19 13.03 7.53 7.20
CA TYR A 19 12.81 8.55 6.18
C TYR A 19 11.33 8.51 5.74
N PRO A 20 10.69 9.65 5.44
CA PRO A 20 9.32 9.68 4.93
C PRO A 20 9.15 8.84 3.66
N VAL A 21 8.11 8.02 3.57
CA VAL A 21 7.85 7.18 2.38
C VAL A 21 7.46 8.01 1.15
N VAL A 22 6.81 9.15 1.36
CA VAL A 22 6.50 10.17 0.35
C VAL A 22 6.91 11.54 0.88
N ASP A 23 7.15 12.48 -0.02
CA ASP A 23 7.46 13.86 0.35
C ASP A 23 6.26 14.52 1.04
N PHE A 24 6.27 14.56 2.37
CA PHE A 24 5.22 15.17 3.18
C PHE A 24 5.84 16.06 4.26
N SER A 25 5.39 17.31 4.33
CA SER A 25 5.77 18.25 5.37
C SER A 25 4.56 18.64 6.21
N ALA A 26 4.54 18.28 7.50
CA ALA A 26 3.43 18.62 8.39
C ALA A 26 3.20 20.14 8.59
N THR A 27 4.16 20.98 8.19
CA THR A 27 4.04 22.45 8.30
C THR A 27 3.37 23.11 7.10
N SER A 28 3.36 22.45 5.94
CA SER A 28 2.87 23.02 4.67
C SER A 28 1.83 22.14 3.97
N ASP A 29 1.87 20.84 4.23
CA ASP A 29 1.05 19.85 3.57
C ASP A 29 -0.05 19.38 4.51
N LYS A 30 -1.16 18.94 3.91
CA LYS A 30 -2.30 18.37 4.62
C LYS A 30 -2.59 16.99 4.10
N ILE A 31 -2.94 16.09 5.01
CA ILE A 31 -3.43 14.76 4.71
C ILE A 31 -4.83 14.58 5.28
N ILE A 32 -5.69 13.83 4.58
CA ILE A 32 -7.04 13.51 5.05
C ILE A 32 -7.28 12.01 5.10
N PRO A 33 -8.04 11.51 6.08
CA PRO A 33 -8.52 10.14 6.03
C PRO A 33 -9.53 9.98 4.89
N LEU A 34 -9.45 8.86 4.18
CA LEU A 34 -10.45 8.42 3.21
C LEU A 34 -11.09 7.13 3.72
N ASP A 35 -12.42 7.11 3.77
CA ASP A 35 -13.21 5.96 4.23
C ASP A 35 -13.67 5.14 3.03
N PHE A 36 -13.20 3.90 2.92
CA PHE A 36 -13.61 2.97 1.87
C PHE A 36 -14.51 1.84 2.41
N THR A 37 -14.98 1.96 3.64
CA THR A 37 -15.91 1.02 4.26
C THR A 37 -17.33 1.21 3.73
N ALA A 38 -18.24 0.33 4.16
CA ALA A 38 -19.67 0.45 3.87
C ALA A 38 -20.34 1.67 4.57
N ALA A 39 -19.66 2.35 5.49
CA ALA A 39 -20.19 3.55 6.14
C ALA A 39 -20.19 4.77 5.22
N ASN A 40 -19.28 4.81 4.22
CA ASN A 40 -19.22 5.89 3.25
C ASN A 40 -20.31 5.74 2.18
N THR A 41 -21.42 6.46 2.35
CA THR A 41 -22.54 6.47 1.41
C THR A 41 -22.31 7.33 0.16
N ASP A 42 -21.26 8.16 0.15
CA ASP A 42 -20.93 9.00 -1.00
C ASP A 42 -20.26 8.19 -2.12
N LEU A 43 -19.56 7.10 -1.77
CA LEU A 43 -18.85 6.24 -2.69
C LEU A 43 -19.74 5.11 -3.22
N LYS A 44 -20.54 5.44 -4.23
CA LYS A 44 -21.54 4.53 -4.82
C LYS A 44 -20.92 3.46 -5.73
N PRO A 45 -21.60 2.31 -5.95
CA PRO A 45 -21.14 1.27 -6.87
C PRO A 45 -20.85 1.77 -8.29
N GLU A 46 -21.62 2.74 -8.79
CA GLU A 46 -21.38 3.33 -10.12
C GLU A 46 -20.05 4.09 -10.18
N ILE A 47 -19.65 4.75 -9.09
CA ILE A 47 -18.37 5.45 -8.99
C ILE A 47 -17.24 4.43 -8.88
N ILE A 48 -17.40 3.43 -8.03
CA ILE A 48 -16.41 2.36 -7.79
C ILE A 48 -16.14 1.54 -9.07
N GLY A 49 -17.19 1.27 -9.85
CA GLY A 49 -17.11 0.47 -11.08
C GLY A 49 -16.39 1.16 -12.24
N ASP A 50 -16.24 2.49 -12.21
CA ASP A 50 -15.64 3.28 -13.28
C ASP A 50 -14.34 3.95 -12.80
N ALA A 51 -13.21 3.60 -13.42
CA ALA A 51 -11.90 4.12 -13.03
C ALA A 51 -11.79 5.65 -13.12
N THR A 52 -12.49 6.26 -14.08
CA THR A 52 -12.48 7.71 -14.27
C THR A 52 -13.30 8.39 -13.20
N LEU A 53 -14.52 7.91 -12.94
CA LEU A 53 -15.38 8.48 -11.88
C LEU A 53 -14.74 8.30 -10.51
N PHE A 54 -14.10 7.15 -10.25
CA PHE A 54 -13.41 6.94 -9.00
C PHE A 54 -12.22 7.88 -8.83
N SER A 55 -11.42 8.09 -9.88
CA SER A 55 -10.31 9.04 -9.83
C SER A 55 -10.78 10.46 -9.56
N GLN A 56 -11.85 10.88 -10.25
CA GLN A 56 -12.49 12.18 -10.01
C GLN A 56 -13.04 12.33 -8.59
N TYR A 57 -13.58 11.25 -8.00
CA TYR A 57 -14.03 11.26 -6.61
C TYR A 57 -12.86 11.53 -5.65
N ILE A 58 -11.74 10.81 -5.80
CA ILE A 58 -10.55 11.00 -4.98
C ILE A 58 -10.00 12.42 -5.15
N ASP A 59 -9.82 12.89 -6.38
CA ASP A 59 -9.34 14.24 -6.69
C ASP A 59 -10.23 15.31 -6.06
N LYS A 60 -11.55 15.10 -6.06
CA LYS A 60 -12.51 16.00 -5.43
C LYS A 60 -12.34 16.03 -3.91
N GLN A 61 -12.14 14.90 -3.25
CA GLN A 61 -11.90 14.85 -1.80
C GLN A 61 -10.63 15.62 -1.43
N LEU A 62 -9.53 15.36 -2.15
CA LEU A 62 -8.24 16.01 -1.92
C LEU A 62 -8.30 17.51 -2.17
N SER A 63 -8.83 17.93 -3.32
CA SER A 63 -8.92 19.35 -3.69
C SER A 63 -9.86 20.14 -2.77
N SER A 64 -11.02 19.59 -2.40
CA SER A 64 -11.97 20.23 -1.48
C SER A 64 -11.36 20.45 -0.10
N ALA A 65 -10.54 19.51 0.37
CA ALA A 65 -9.84 19.61 1.63
C ALA A 65 -8.53 20.42 1.55
N LYS A 66 -8.06 20.79 0.34
CA LYS A 66 -6.71 21.29 0.07
C LYS A 66 -5.63 20.35 0.64
N ALA A 67 -5.86 19.05 0.51
CA ALA A 67 -4.95 18.01 0.96
C ALA A 67 -3.99 17.61 -0.15
N LYS A 68 -2.74 17.38 0.20
CA LYS A 68 -1.72 16.82 -0.70
C LYS A 68 -1.93 15.32 -0.88
N PHE A 69 -2.31 14.63 0.19
CA PHE A 69 -2.56 13.19 0.19
C PHE A 69 -3.87 12.82 0.89
N GLY A 70 -4.40 11.66 0.51
CA GLY A 70 -5.38 10.91 1.29
C GLY A 70 -4.70 9.71 1.92
N ILE A 71 -5.16 9.27 3.09
CA ILE A 71 -4.69 8.05 3.74
C ILE A 71 -5.85 7.19 4.22
N GLY A 72 -5.68 5.88 4.21
CA GLY A 72 -6.52 4.98 4.98
C GLY A 72 -6.14 3.54 4.77
N GLY A 73 -6.69 2.66 5.59
CA GLY A 73 -6.88 1.28 5.15
C GLY A 73 -6.24 0.16 5.93
N TYR A 74 -5.45 0.39 6.98
CA TYR A 74 -4.84 -0.74 7.69
C TYR A 74 -5.90 -1.62 8.37
N PHE A 75 -6.07 -2.84 7.85
CA PHE A 75 -7.15 -3.74 8.20
C PHE A 75 -8.56 -3.15 8.05
N GLU A 76 -8.74 -2.28 7.05
CA GLU A 76 -10.05 -1.74 6.69
C GLU A 76 -10.84 -2.76 5.86
N HIS A 77 -12.11 -2.98 6.20
CA HIS A 77 -13.01 -3.81 5.41
C HIS A 77 -13.66 -2.96 4.30
N ARG A 78 -13.12 -3.04 3.09
CA ARG A 78 -13.44 -2.10 2.02
C ARG A 78 -14.45 -2.63 1.02
N THR A 79 -15.38 -1.77 0.62
CA THR A 79 -16.35 -2.08 -0.43
C THR A 79 -15.76 -1.97 -1.83
N VAL A 80 -14.72 -1.16 -2.02
CA VAL A 80 -14.15 -0.84 -3.34
C VAL A 80 -13.60 -2.05 -4.10
N TYR A 81 -13.17 -3.11 -3.40
CA TYR A 81 -12.71 -4.36 -4.04
C TYR A 81 -13.83 -5.12 -4.75
N ALA A 82 -15.10 -4.78 -4.50
CA ALA A 82 -16.23 -5.34 -5.25
C ALA A 82 -16.23 -4.97 -6.74
N ARG A 83 -15.40 -4.02 -7.17
CA ARG A 83 -15.24 -3.69 -8.59
C ARG A 83 -14.57 -4.80 -9.41
N SER A 84 -13.79 -5.67 -8.78
CA SER A 84 -12.98 -6.67 -9.50
C SER A 84 -13.35 -8.09 -9.12
N GLU A 85 -13.63 -8.90 -10.15
CA GLU A 85 -13.84 -10.35 -10.01
C GLU A 85 -12.62 -11.07 -9.44
N HIS A 86 -11.41 -10.48 -9.57
CA HIS A 86 -10.20 -11.04 -8.97
C HIS A 86 -10.33 -11.21 -7.44
N PHE A 87 -11.09 -10.33 -6.77
CA PHE A 87 -11.33 -10.41 -5.32
C PHE A 87 -12.71 -10.98 -4.98
N SER A 88 -13.52 -11.33 -5.97
CA SER A 88 -14.80 -11.99 -5.76
C SER A 88 -14.62 -13.49 -5.55
N SER A 89 -15.68 -14.15 -5.08
CA SER A 89 -15.74 -15.59 -4.98
C SER A 89 -17.16 -16.04 -5.29
N SER A 90 -17.33 -16.98 -6.20
CA SER A 90 -18.63 -17.58 -6.52
C SER A 90 -19.09 -18.60 -5.48
N GLU A 91 -18.15 -19.16 -4.70
CA GLU A 91 -18.39 -20.29 -3.79
C GLU A 91 -17.88 -20.03 -2.35
N GLY A 92 -17.45 -18.82 -2.04
CA GLY A 92 -16.85 -18.49 -0.75
C GLY A 92 -16.92 -17.02 -0.39
N GLU A 93 -16.30 -16.67 0.73
CA GLU A 93 -16.21 -15.28 1.18
C GLU A 93 -15.31 -14.47 0.23
N PRO A 94 -15.77 -13.30 -0.27
CA PRO A 94 -14.95 -12.43 -1.09
C PRO A 94 -13.83 -11.77 -0.28
N ARG A 95 -12.73 -11.42 -0.93
CA ARG A 95 -11.60 -10.74 -0.30
C ARG A 95 -11.89 -9.25 -0.22
N ARG A 96 -12.07 -8.71 0.99
CA ARG A 96 -12.43 -7.30 1.25
C ARG A 96 -11.61 -6.65 2.37
N LEU A 97 -10.84 -7.42 3.13
CA LEU A 97 -9.98 -6.92 4.19
C LEU A 97 -8.68 -6.40 3.59
N HIS A 98 -8.43 -5.10 3.70
CA HIS A 98 -7.20 -4.47 3.22
C HIS A 98 -6.04 -4.69 4.20
N LEU A 99 -4.93 -5.22 3.72
CA LEU A 99 -3.79 -5.59 4.56
C LEU A 99 -2.75 -4.48 4.69
N GLY A 100 -2.73 -3.51 3.76
CA GLY A 100 -1.79 -2.38 3.77
C GLY A 100 -2.39 -1.07 4.26
N VAL A 101 -1.71 0.01 3.95
CA VAL A 101 -2.20 1.38 4.01
C VAL A 101 -2.06 1.98 2.62
N ASP A 102 -3.08 2.68 2.16
CA ASP A 102 -3.00 3.42 0.92
C ASP A 102 -2.71 4.89 1.15
N ILE A 103 -1.82 5.42 0.31
CA ILE A 103 -1.50 6.84 0.23
C ILE A 103 -1.96 7.34 -1.14
N TRP A 104 -3.08 8.05 -1.16
CA TRP A 104 -3.73 8.56 -2.36
C TRP A 104 -3.15 9.91 -2.74
N GLY A 105 -2.83 10.12 -4.01
CA GLY A 105 -2.20 11.34 -4.48
C GLY A 105 -2.19 11.44 -5.99
N ILE A 106 -1.36 12.33 -6.52
CA ILE A 106 -1.19 12.45 -7.97
C ILE A 106 -0.27 11.33 -8.50
N ALA A 107 -0.48 10.91 -9.74
CA ALA A 107 0.44 10.00 -10.41
C ALA A 107 1.86 10.59 -10.45
N LEU A 108 2.86 9.72 -10.52
CA LEU A 108 4.29 10.06 -10.51
C LEU A 108 4.78 10.70 -9.19
N THR A 109 3.97 10.64 -8.11
CA THR A 109 4.45 11.02 -6.78
C THR A 109 5.67 10.18 -6.40
N PRO A 110 6.81 10.79 -6.06
CA PRO A 110 8.02 10.07 -5.64
C PRO A 110 7.82 9.24 -4.38
N ILE A 111 8.42 8.05 -4.36
CA ILE A 111 8.46 7.15 -3.20
C ILE A 111 9.92 6.91 -2.79
N TYR A 112 10.15 7.03 -1.49
CA TYR A 112 11.47 6.91 -0.87
C TYR A 112 11.55 5.70 0.05
N ALA A 113 12.74 5.09 0.12
CA ALA A 113 12.97 4.02 1.06
C ALA A 113 13.11 4.57 2.49
N PHE A 114 12.22 4.14 3.39
CA PHE A 114 12.20 4.61 4.79
C PHE A 114 13.45 4.17 5.59
N MET A 115 14.14 3.12 5.15
CA MET A 115 15.42 2.66 5.67
C MET A 115 16.23 1.95 4.58
N ASN A 116 17.49 1.60 4.87
CA ASN A 116 18.28 0.77 3.97
C ASN A 116 17.57 -0.56 3.71
N ALA A 117 17.59 -0.99 2.46
CA ALA A 117 16.87 -2.17 2.04
C ALA A 117 17.54 -2.84 0.84
N LYS A 118 17.10 -4.05 0.54
CA LYS A 118 17.50 -4.81 -0.64
C LYS A 118 16.25 -5.22 -1.40
N VAL A 119 16.23 -5.04 -2.71
CA VAL A 119 15.14 -5.54 -3.56
C VAL A 119 15.06 -7.05 -3.38
N HIS A 120 13.94 -7.52 -2.83
CA HIS A 120 13.68 -8.96 -2.71
C HIS A 120 13.15 -9.49 -4.04
N SER A 121 12.09 -8.86 -4.54
CA SER A 121 11.40 -9.26 -5.76
C SER A 121 10.55 -8.12 -6.30
N PHE A 122 10.08 -8.28 -7.53
CA PHE A 122 9.15 -7.36 -8.19
C PHE A 122 8.35 -8.11 -9.26
N ALA A 123 7.18 -7.62 -9.60
CA ALA A 123 6.35 -8.16 -10.67
C ALA A 123 5.40 -7.11 -11.25
N PHE A 124 4.76 -7.45 -12.36
CA PHE A 124 3.62 -6.72 -12.91
C PHE A 124 2.34 -7.56 -12.73
N ASN A 125 1.62 -7.28 -11.64
CA ASN A 125 0.40 -7.98 -11.25
C ASN A 125 -0.81 -7.37 -11.99
N ASN A 126 -0.89 -7.63 -13.29
CA ASN A 126 -1.75 -6.90 -14.24
C ASN A 126 -3.21 -7.41 -14.33
N ASN A 127 -3.78 -7.91 -13.24
CA ASN A 127 -5.22 -8.17 -13.21
C ASN A 127 -5.96 -6.84 -12.95
N PHE A 128 -7.20 -6.71 -13.46
CA PHE A 128 -8.03 -5.55 -13.13
C PHE A 128 -8.25 -5.46 -11.62
N GLY A 129 -7.99 -4.29 -11.02
CA GLY A 129 -8.07 -4.06 -9.58
C GLY A 129 -6.90 -4.62 -8.76
N ASP A 130 -5.96 -5.33 -9.36
CA ASP A 130 -4.76 -5.84 -8.68
C ASP A 130 -3.67 -4.75 -8.61
N TYR A 131 -2.48 -5.07 -8.13
CA TYR A 131 -1.45 -4.07 -7.83
C TYR A 131 -0.86 -3.34 -9.03
N GLY A 132 -0.88 -3.92 -10.23
CA GLY A 132 0.00 -3.46 -11.30
C GLY A 132 1.47 -3.66 -10.92
N ALA A 133 2.33 -2.68 -11.22
CA ALA A 133 3.75 -2.80 -10.90
C ALA A 133 3.98 -2.80 -9.38
N THR A 134 4.71 -3.80 -8.91
CA THR A 134 4.93 -4.07 -7.49
C THR A 134 6.40 -4.29 -7.21
N ILE A 135 6.92 -3.65 -6.16
CA ILE A 135 8.28 -3.86 -5.65
C ILE A 135 8.20 -4.32 -4.21
N ILE A 136 8.95 -5.37 -3.86
CA ILE A 136 9.09 -5.85 -2.49
C ILE A 136 10.54 -5.64 -2.06
N LEU A 137 10.71 -4.96 -0.93
CA LEU A 137 11.99 -4.75 -0.30
C LEU A 137 12.13 -5.65 0.94
N SER A 138 13.35 -6.13 1.17
CA SER A 138 13.76 -6.81 2.39
C SER A 138 14.59 -5.87 3.26
N HIS A 139 14.35 -5.95 4.57
CA HIS A 139 14.99 -5.12 5.58
C HIS A 139 15.62 -6.01 6.65
N GLU A 140 16.69 -5.53 7.25
CA GLU A 140 17.29 -6.13 8.43
C GLU A 140 17.47 -5.05 9.50
N LEU A 141 16.96 -5.32 10.69
CA LEU A 141 17.04 -4.41 11.83
C LEU A 141 17.23 -5.24 13.10
N ASP A 142 18.32 -5.01 13.84
CA ASP A 142 18.68 -5.78 15.04
C ASP A 142 18.65 -7.31 14.84
N GLY A 143 19.10 -7.78 13.67
CA GLY A 143 19.10 -9.20 13.30
C GLY A 143 17.72 -9.79 12.98
N VAL A 144 16.68 -8.96 12.92
CA VAL A 144 15.33 -9.35 12.48
C VAL A 144 15.13 -8.95 11.02
N THR A 145 14.75 -9.91 10.19
CA THR A 145 14.35 -9.68 8.80
C THR A 145 12.84 -9.46 8.71
N PHE A 146 12.45 -8.49 7.91
CA PHE A 146 11.05 -8.24 7.53
C PHE A 146 11.00 -7.60 6.14
N TYR A 147 9.79 -7.45 5.60
CA TYR A 147 9.59 -7.01 4.22
C TYR A 147 8.63 -5.83 4.16
N SER A 148 8.77 -5.05 3.09
CA SER A 148 7.78 -4.06 2.70
C SER A 148 7.37 -4.27 1.24
N LEU A 149 6.08 -4.11 0.97
CA LEU A 149 5.49 -4.16 -0.36
C LEU A 149 5.03 -2.75 -0.77
N TYR A 150 5.38 -2.38 -2.00
CA TYR A 150 4.99 -1.15 -2.67
C TYR A 150 4.24 -1.53 -3.95
N GLY A 151 2.91 -1.38 -3.93
CA GLY A 151 2.03 -1.64 -5.06
C GLY A 151 1.58 -0.36 -5.76
N HIS A 152 0.89 -0.51 -6.90
CA HIS A 152 0.35 0.59 -7.70
C HIS A 152 1.41 1.57 -8.23
N LEU A 153 2.61 1.04 -8.51
CA LEU A 153 3.75 1.82 -9.00
C LEU A 153 3.67 2.08 -10.51
N SER A 154 4.47 3.02 -11.00
CA SER A 154 4.68 3.15 -12.45
C SER A 154 5.43 1.95 -13.00
N LEU A 155 4.98 1.46 -14.16
CA LEU A 155 5.53 0.25 -14.78
C LEU A 155 7.03 0.37 -15.08
N LYS A 156 7.50 1.58 -15.42
CA LYS A 156 8.92 1.87 -15.66
C LYS A 156 9.81 1.55 -14.45
N ASN A 157 9.27 1.55 -13.22
CA ASN A 157 10.07 1.38 -12.00
C ASN A 157 10.59 -0.05 -11.82
N ILE A 158 9.97 -1.04 -12.48
CA ILE A 158 10.43 -2.42 -12.47
C ILE A 158 11.30 -2.77 -13.69
N GLU A 159 11.39 -1.87 -14.68
CA GLU A 159 12.25 -2.07 -15.85
C GLU A 159 13.73 -2.03 -15.45
N GLY A 160 14.47 -3.08 -15.79
CA GLY A 160 15.89 -3.20 -15.44
C GLY A 160 16.17 -3.33 -13.93
N LEU A 161 15.13 -3.49 -13.10
CA LEU A 161 15.30 -3.80 -11.70
C LEU A 161 15.82 -5.23 -11.55
N ASN A 162 16.60 -5.49 -10.50
CA ASN A 162 17.17 -6.81 -10.27
C ASN A 162 17.02 -7.18 -8.79
N PRO A 163 16.63 -8.42 -8.47
CA PRO A 163 16.70 -8.91 -7.10
C PRO A 163 18.12 -8.74 -6.56
N GLY A 164 18.21 -8.22 -5.35
CA GLY A 164 19.46 -7.97 -4.65
C GLY A 164 20.05 -6.59 -4.82
N LYS A 165 19.46 -5.72 -5.65
CA LYS A 165 19.84 -4.30 -5.69
C LYS A 165 19.67 -3.68 -4.30
N GLN A 166 20.69 -2.97 -3.83
CA GLN A 166 20.63 -2.20 -2.59
C GLN A 166 19.92 -0.88 -2.85
N ILE A 167 19.03 -0.49 -1.93
CA ILE A 167 18.34 0.79 -1.90
C ILE A 167 18.68 1.47 -0.58
N LYS A 168 19.22 2.68 -0.62
CA LYS A 168 19.62 3.41 0.59
C LYS A 168 18.42 4.11 1.23
N LYS A 169 18.47 4.30 2.55
CA LYS A 169 17.51 5.17 3.25
C LYS A 169 17.45 6.55 2.58
N GLY A 170 16.24 7.02 2.28
CA GLY A 170 16.00 8.29 1.59
C GLY A 170 16.30 8.28 0.09
N GLU A 171 16.66 7.15 -0.50
CA GLU A 171 16.74 7.01 -1.95
C GLU A 171 15.32 6.97 -2.52
N GLN A 172 15.05 7.86 -3.48
CA GLN A 172 13.88 7.72 -4.34
C GLN A 172 14.11 6.53 -5.25
N PHE A 173 13.24 5.52 -5.19
CA PHE A 173 13.41 4.28 -5.96
C PHE A 173 12.22 3.92 -6.84
N CYS A 174 11.05 4.53 -6.62
CA CYS A 174 9.88 4.37 -7.47
C CYS A 174 8.94 5.59 -7.38
N ASP A 175 7.84 5.54 -8.10
CA ASP A 175 6.80 6.56 -8.12
C ASP A 175 5.41 5.96 -8.39
N PHE A 176 4.36 6.71 -8.06
CA PHE A 176 2.97 6.25 -8.25
C PHE A 176 2.69 6.02 -9.74
N GLY A 177 2.00 4.93 -10.06
CA GLY A 177 1.56 4.62 -11.41
C GLY A 177 0.33 5.42 -11.84
N ILE A 178 0.15 5.53 -13.16
CA ILE A 178 -1.13 5.94 -13.74
C ILE A 178 -2.14 4.79 -13.65
N ALA A 179 -3.43 5.09 -13.82
CA ALA A 179 -4.51 4.11 -13.69
C ALA A 179 -4.29 2.88 -14.59
N GLU A 180 -3.86 3.09 -15.83
CA GLU A 180 -3.64 2.05 -16.84
C GLU A 180 -2.51 1.07 -16.47
N GLU A 181 -1.60 1.48 -15.60
CA GLU A 181 -0.45 0.68 -15.14
C GLU A 181 -0.65 0.06 -13.76
N ASN A 182 -1.62 0.58 -12.98
CA ASN A 182 -1.76 0.26 -11.56
C ASN A 182 -2.98 -0.61 -11.24
N GLY A 183 -3.61 -1.24 -12.23
CA GLY A 183 -4.85 -2.01 -12.03
C GLY A 183 -6.15 -1.18 -12.14
N PHE A 184 -6.09 -0.02 -12.80
CA PHE A 184 -7.20 0.92 -13.01
C PHE A 184 -7.75 1.53 -11.72
N TRP A 185 -6.88 1.75 -10.74
CA TRP A 185 -7.18 2.53 -9.54
C TRP A 185 -6.83 4.01 -9.75
N PRO A 186 -7.50 4.93 -9.02
CA PRO A 186 -6.97 6.27 -8.82
C PRO A 186 -5.50 6.19 -8.37
N PRO A 187 -4.60 7.07 -8.83
CA PRO A 187 -3.19 6.98 -8.46
C PRO A 187 -2.97 7.00 -6.93
N HIS A 188 -2.25 6.00 -6.44
CA HIS A 188 -1.92 5.85 -5.03
C HIS A 188 -0.76 4.88 -4.87
N LEU A 189 -0.23 4.79 -3.65
CA LEU A 189 0.67 3.72 -3.21
C LEU A 189 -0.06 2.81 -2.24
N HIS A 190 -0.05 1.50 -2.50
CA HIS A 190 -0.29 0.49 -1.46
C HIS A 190 1.01 0.20 -0.73
N PHE A 191 1.08 0.52 0.55
CA PHE A 191 2.23 0.26 1.41
C PHE A 191 1.89 -0.77 2.49
N GLN A 192 2.61 -1.88 2.51
CA GLN A 192 2.37 -2.98 3.45
C GLN A 192 3.67 -3.51 4.02
N LEU A 193 3.62 -4.00 5.27
CA LEU A 193 4.71 -4.72 5.90
C LEU A 193 4.38 -6.20 6.01
N MET A 194 5.39 -7.06 5.94
CA MET A 194 5.22 -8.51 6.12
C MET A 194 6.34 -9.07 6.99
N CYS A 195 5.97 -10.00 7.89
CA CYS A 195 6.96 -10.71 8.72
C CYS A 195 7.83 -11.67 7.91
N ASP A 196 7.22 -12.31 6.91
CA ASP A 196 7.83 -13.36 6.07
C ASP A 196 7.19 -13.29 4.68
N MET A 197 7.94 -13.68 3.65
CA MET A 197 7.43 -13.84 2.30
C MET A 197 6.68 -15.16 2.09
N GLU A 198 6.80 -16.12 3.00
CA GLU A 198 6.12 -17.42 2.97
C GLU A 198 6.39 -18.19 1.66
N GLY A 199 7.60 -18.02 1.11
CA GLY A 199 8.02 -18.60 -0.17
C GLY A 199 7.47 -17.90 -1.42
N LEU A 200 6.69 -16.83 -1.28
CA LEU A 200 6.18 -16.03 -2.40
C LEU A 200 7.27 -15.13 -3.00
N ASN A 201 7.07 -14.74 -4.26
CA ASN A 201 8.00 -13.92 -5.03
C ASN A 201 7.22 -13.04 -6.02
N GLY A 202 7.55 -11.74 -6.04
CA GLY A 202 6.95 -10.75 -6.95
C GLY A 202 5.57 -10.26 -6.51
N ASP A 203 4.89 -10.99 -5.64
CA ASP A 203 3.56 -10.70 -5.12
C ASP A 203 3.41 -11.20 -3.69
N TYR A 204 2.48 -10.60 -2.94
CA TYR A 204 2.05 -11.02 -1.61
C TYR A 204 0.62 -10.54 -1.39
N PRO A 205 -0.28 -11.29 -0.72
CA PRO A 205 -1.66 -10.86 -0.52
C PRO A 205 -1.77 -9.44 0.08
N GLY A 206 -2.44 -8.56 -0.67
CA GLY A 206 -2.85 -7.21 -0.22
C GLY A 206 -4.27 -7.12 0.30
N VAL A 207 -5.08 -8.09 -0.11
CA VAL A 207 -6.50 -8.17 0.22
C VAL A 207 -6.82 -9.60 0.63
N ALA A 208 -7.50 -9.73 1.76
CA ALA A 208 -7.85 -11.01 2.37
C ALA A 208 -9.35 -11.13 2.65
N LYS A 209 -9.77 -12.34 3.01
CA LYS A 209 -11.09 -12.57 3.60
C LYS A 209 -11.12 -11.96 4.99
N PHE A 210 -12.28 -11.44 5.40
CA PHE A 210 -12.43 -10.89 6.73
C PHE A 210 -12.37 -12.00 7.80
N SER A 211 -12.84 -13.21 7.50
CA SER A 211 -12.69 -14.37 8.40
C SER A 211 -11.24 -14.73 8.73
N GLU A 212 -10.27 -14.28 7.93
CA GLU A 212 -8.84 -14.50 8.15
C GLU A 212 -8.16 -13.36 8.91
N PHE A 213 -8.92 -12.40 9.47
CA PHE A 213 -8.37 -11.21 10.13
C PHE A 213 -7.29 -11.52 11.17
N ASP A 214 -7.54 -12.46 12.10
CA ASP A 214 -6.59 -12.77 13.17
C ASP A 214 -5.32 -13.44 12.64
N LEU A 215 -5.43 -14.21 11.55
CA LEU A 215 -4.28 -14.77 10.85
C LEU A 215 -3.41 -13.65 10.29
N TRP A 216 -4.00 -12.74 9.52
CA TRP A 216 -3.26 -11.66 8.88
C TRP A 216 -2.71 -10.66 9.90
N LYS A 217 -3.45 -10.36 10.97
CA LYS A 217 -2.98 -9.55 12.10
C LYS A 217 -1.74 -10.13 12.80
N SER A 218 -1.50 -11.43 12.67
CA SER A 218 -0.28 -12.06 13.20
C SER A 218 0.94 -11.95 12.26
N LYS A 219 0.70 -11.66 10.98
CA LYS A 219 1.70 -11.66 9.89
C LYS A 219 2.04 -10.27 9.35
N ILE A 220 1.13 -9.31 9.48
CA ILE A 220 1.26 -7.97 8.92
C ILE A 220 1.52 -6.99 10.08
N PRO A 221 2.73 -6.41 10.18
CA PRO A 221 3.02 -5.30 11.08
C PRO A 221 2.27 -4.03 10.66
N ASP A 222 2.08 -3.09 11.59
CA ASP A 222 1.35 -1.84 11.38
C ASP A 222 2.19 -0.83 10.58
N PRO A 223 1.85 -0.53 9.31
CA PRO A 223 2.62 0.38 8.48
C PRO A 223 2.62 1.82 9.01
N ASN A 224 1.63 2.20 9.83
CA ASN A 224 1.54 3.55 10.39
C ASN A 224 2.71 3.88 11.34
N ILE A 225 3.42 2.87 11.87
CA ILE A 225 4.63 3.07 12.67
C ILE A 225 5.76 3.70 11.84
N ILE A 226 5.80 3.39 10.54
CA ILE A 226 6.77 3.95 9.59
C ILE A 226 6.26 5.27 9.02
N LEU A 227 4.98 5.32 8.62
CA LEU A 227 4.39 6.52 8.01
C LEU A 227 4.36 7.71 8.96
N ASN A 228 4.10 7.45 10.25
CA ASN A 228 4.17 8.42 11.35
C ASN A 228 3.41 9.73 11.07
N TRP A 229 2.16 9.62 10.60
CA TRP A 229 1.25 10.75 10.33
C TRP A 229 0.20 10.98 11.43
N ASN A 230 0.48 10.47 12.64
CA ASN A 230 -0.35 10.63 13.84
C ASN A 230 0.18 11.74 14.74
#